data_AF-A0A9D5RGW6-F1
#
_entry.id   AF-A0A9D5RGW6-F1
#
_cell.length_a   1.000
_cell.length_b   1.000
_cell.length_c   1.000
_cell.angle_alpha   90.00
_cell.angle_beta   90.00
_cell.angle_gamma   90.00
#
_symmetry.space_group_name_H-M   'P 1'
#
loop_
_entity.id
_entity.type
_entity.pdbx_description
1 polymer ?
#
loop_
_entity_poly.entity_id
_entity_poly.type
_entity_poly.pdbx_seq_one_letter_code
_entity_poly.pdbx_strand_id
1 'polypeptide(L)'
;MNEGLYEAVFCYGEKKVDPFMYCQVDFNRIISDMKLVGYELTPLNIVHQIMLEQLDQLLKIKGQIIESTMDMENRDDYCRAKYGLSFKDIDALDPRHDIEWDIKSGQVIFFLAPEAMYKEEAYFTLFKKAFEVFTAKTGFTYMSQ
;
A
#
# COMPACT_ATOMS: atom_id res chain seq x y z
N MET A 1 21.95 3.50 -9.15
CA MET A 1 21.28 4.71 -9.69
C MET A 1 22.30 5.83 -9.87
N ASN A 2 22.20 6.61 -10.94
CA ASN A 2 23.05 7.80 -11.17
C ASN A 2 22.53 8.94 -10.27
N GLU A 3 23.40 9.55 -9.45
CA GLU A 3 23.05 10.65 -8.54
C GLU A 3 22.36 11.82 -9.25
N GLY A 4 22.78 12.16 -10.48
CA GLY A 4 22.14 13.24 -11.24
C GLY A 4 20.72 12.91 -11.69
N LEU A 5 20.41 11.63 -11.91
CA LEU A 5 19.06 11.16 -12.23
C LEU A 5 18.21 11.05 -10.97
N TYR A 6 18.84 10.74 -9.83
CA TYR A 6 18.18 10.73 -8.53
C TYR A 6 17.74 12.15 -8.12
N GLU A 7 18.65 13.12 -8.16
CA GLU A 7 18.34 14.49 -7.80
C GLU A 7 17.27 15.10 -8.71
N ALA A 8 17.35 14.84 -10.02
CA ALA A 8 16.40 15.38 -11.00
C ALA A 8 14.97 14.79 -10.84
N VAL A 9 14.87 13.53 -10.43
CA VAL A 9 13.58 12.85 -10.27
C VAL A 9 13.01 13.08 -8.87
N PHE A 10 13.81 13.04 -7.81
CA PHE A 10 13.30 12.90 -6.44
C PHE A 10 13.42 14.15 -5.57
N CYS A 11 14.25 15.14 -5.91
CA CYS A 11 14.32 16.38 -5.13
C CYS A 11 13.19 17.35 -5.54
N TYR A 12 12.17 17.51 -4.69
CA TYR A 12 11.06 18.44 -4.95
C TYR A 12 11.29 19.80 -4.25
N GLY A 13 11.14 20.91 -5.00
CA GLY A 13 11.15 22.30 -4.50
C GLY A 13 12.52 22.91 -4.19
N GLU A 14 12.54 24.21 -3.84
CA GLU A 14 13.76 24.99 -3.52
C GLU A 14 14.59 24.42 -2.35
N LYS A 15 13.98 23.56 -1.52
CA LYS A 15 14.61 22.93 -0.35
C LYS A 15 15.15 21.51 -0.60
N LYS A 16 15.06 20.97 -1.83
CA LYS A 16 15.47 19.59 -2.19
C LYS A 16 14.96 18.53 -1.19
N VAL A 17 13.65 18.41 -1.01
CA VAL A 17 13.09 17.36 -0.15
C VAL A 17 12.91 16.09 -0.97
N ASP A 18 13.52 15.00 -0.52
CA ASP A 18 13.43 13.67 -1.12
C ASP A 18 12.39 12.81 -0.37
N PRO A 19 11.22 12.52 -0.96
CA PRO A 19 10.17 11.74 -0.33
C PRO A 19 10.54 10.26 -0.13
N PHE A 20 11.66 9.82 -0.69
CA PHE A 20 12.14 8.46 -0.65
C PHE A 20 13.41 8.29 0.20
N MET A 21 13.85 9.34 0.91
CA MET A 21 15.08 9.33 1.69
C MET A 21 15.19 8.15 2.67
N TYR A 22 14.05 7.69 3.22
CA TYR A 22 13.98 6.57 4.16
C TYR A 22 13.47 5.27 3.52
N CYS A 23 13.25 5.27 2.20
CA CYS A 23 12.65 4.16 1.49
C CYS A 23 13.70 3.10 1.16
N GLN A 24 13.56 1.93 1.78
CA GLN A 24 14.41 0.75 1.60
C GLN A 24 13.82 -0.20 0.54
N VAL A 25 13.41 0.35 -0.61
CA VAL A 25 12.95 -0.43 -1.76
C VAL A 25 14.07 -0.55 -2.80
N ASP A 26 14.00 -1.59 -3.62
CA ASP A 26 14.92 -1.74 -4.75
C ASP A 26 14.50 -0.81 -5.89
N PHE A 27 14.99 0.44 -5.82
CA PHE A 27 14.74 1.45 -6.85
C PHE A 27 15.29 1.04 -8.22
N ASN A 28 16.36 0.25 -8.29
CA ASN A 28 16.89 -0.17 -9.59
C ASN A 28 15.92 -1.13 -10.27
N ARG A 29 15.33 -2.07 -9.51
CA ARG A 29 14.26 -2.95 -10.01
C ARG A 29 13.04 -2.13 -10.45
N ILE A 30 12.53 -1.24 -9.58
CA ILE A 30 11.35 -0.41 -9.89
C ILE A 30 11.57 0.42 -11.16
N ILE A 31 12.71 1.10 -11.28
CA ILE A 31 13.04 1.90 -12.45
C ILE A 31 13.18 1.02 -13.71
N SER A 32 13.76 -0.17 -13.58
CA SER A 32 13.88 -1.13 -14.68
C SER A 32 12.50 -1.58 -15.17
N ASP A 33 11.61 -1.96 -14.25
CA ASP A 33 10.24 -2.39 -14.55
C ASP A 33 9.47 -1.25 -15.24
N MET A 34 9.57 -0.03 -14.72
CA MET A 34 8.92 1.15 -15.31
C MET A 34 9.44 1.46 -16.72
N LYS A 35 10.75 1.37 -16.96
CA LYS A 35 11.34 1.57 -18.28
C LYS A 35 10.89 0.51 -19.29
N LEU A 36 10.76 -0.75 -18.87
CA LEU A 36 10.29 -1.84 -19.73
C LEU A 36 8.86 -1.62 -20.22
N VAL A 37 8.01 -1.03 -19.36
CA VAL A 37 6.60 -0.74 -19.68
C VAL A 37 6.44 0.65 -20.33
N GLY A 38 7.51 1.44 -20.44
CA GLY A 38 7.51 2.77 -21.07
C GLY A 38 6.94 3.89 -20.20
N TYR A 39 6.89 3.70 -18.88
CA TYR A 39 6.45 4.75 -17.95
C TYR A 39 7.50 5.84 -17.78
N GLU A 40 7.04 7.08 -17.65
CA GLU A 40 7.88 8.21 -17.27
C GLU A 40 8.35 8.06 -15.82
N LEU A 41 9.64 8.31 -15.56
CA LEU A 41 10.22 8.23 -14.22
C LEU A 41 9.96 9.53 -13.45
N THR A 42 8.79 9.60 -12.82
CA THR A 42 8.41 10.70 -11.92
C THR A 42 8.21 10.18 -10.50
N PRO A 43 8.32 11.02 -9.44
CA PRO A 43 8.00 10.64 -8.07
C PRO A 43 6.63 9.99 -7.95
N LEU A 44 5.62 10.57 -8.62
CA LEU A 44 4.26 10.07 -8.59
C LEU A 44 4.16 8.65 -9.17
N ASN A 45 4.79 8.39 -10.32
CA ASN A 45 4.75 7.08 -10.94
C ASN A 45 5.52 6.03 -10.12
N ILE A 46 6.56 6.45 -9.41
CA ILE A 46 7.33 5.57 -8.51
C ILE A 46 6.52 5.24 -7.25
N VAL A 47 5.84 6.23 -6.65
CA VAL A 47 4.88 5.98 -5.57
C VAL A 47 3.78 5.04 -6.06
N HIS A 48 3.22 5.30 -7.24
CA HIS A 48 2.19 4.47 -7.84
C HIS A 48 2.66 3.02 -7.96
N GLN A 49 3.86 2.78 -8.48
CA GLN A 49 4.42 1.43 -8.59
C GLN A 49 4.60 0.75 -7.22
N ILE A 50 5.13 1.47 -6.23
CA ILE A 50 5.29 0.96 -4.85
C ILE A 50 3.92 0.63 -4.23
N MET A 51 2.92 1.48 -4.42
CA MET A 51 1.57 1.28 -3.92
C MET A 51 0.88 0.09 -4.60
N LEU A 52 1.05 -0.09 -5.92
CA LEU A 52 0.53 -1.27 -6.63
C LEU A 52 1.07 -2.58 -6.07
N GLU A 53 2.36 -2.64 -5.75
CA GLU A 53 2.97 -3.83 -5.12
C GLU A 53 2.36 -4.11 -3.74
N GLN A 54 2.11 -3.05 -2.95
CA GLN A 54 1.43 -3.19 -1.66
C GLN A 54 -0.02 -3.67 -1.83
N LEU A 55 -0.77 -3.09 -2.78
CA LEU A 55 -2.15 -3.49 -3.06
C LEU A 55 -2.23 -4.96 -3.48
N ASP A 56 -1.32 -5.43 -4.33
CA ASP A 56 -1.23 -6.84 -4.71
C ASP A 56 -0.97 -7.74 -3.50
N GLN A 57 -0.09 -7.32 -2.57
CA GLN A 57 0.15 -8.06 -1.32
C GLN A 57 -1.12 -8.16 -0.46
N LEU A 58 -1.87 -7.07 -0.28
CA LEU A 58 -3.11 -7.06 0.50
C LEU A 58 -4.17 -7.97 -0.12
N LEU A 59 -4.32 -7.90 -1.44
CA LEU A 59 -5.25 -8.74 -2.20
C LEU A 59 -4.90 -10.21 -2.11
N LYS A 60 -3.61 -10.57 -2.13
CA LYS A 60 -3.15 -11.95 -1.92
C LYS A 60 -3.50 -12.46 -0.53
N ILE A 61 -3.28 -11.64 0.51
CA ILE A 61 -3.66 -12.01 1.89
C ILE A 61 -5.16 -12.26 1.98
N LYS A 62 -5.98 -11.32 1.47
CA LYS A 62 -7.44 -11.48 1.42
C LYS A 62 -7.84 -12.74 0.64
N GLY A 63 -7.34 -12.89 -0.58
CA GLY A 63 -7.67 -14.00 -1.48
C GLY A 63 -7.41 -15.37 -0.84
N GLN A 64 -6.25 -15.55 -0.21
CA GLN A 64 -5.92 -16.79 0.52
C GLN A 64 -6.92 -17.10 1.63
N ILE A 65 -7.38 -16.09 2.36
CA ILE A 65 -8.38 -16.28 3.42
C ILE A 65 -9.71 -16.70 2.80
N ILE A 66 -10.18 -15.98 1.79
CA ILE A 66 -11.44 -16.27 1.10
C ILE A 66 -11.44 -17.68 0.51
N GLU A 67 -10.40 -18.04 -0.24
CA GLU A 67 -10.25 -19.38 -0.83
C GLU A 67 -10.26 -20.49 0.23
N SER A 68 -9.58 -20.26 1.37
CA SER A 68 -9.51 -21.27 2.43
C SER A 68 -10.79 -21.40 3.27
N THR A 69 -11.75 -20.49 3.13
CA THR A 69 -12.93 -20.41 4.01
C THR A 69 -14.28 -20.41 3.28
N MET A 70 -14.31 -20.18 1.97
CA MET A 70 -15.55 -19.98 1.22
C MET A 70 -16.54 -21.16 1.31
N ASP A 71 -16.03 -22.39 1.35
CA ASP A 71 -16.82 -23.63 1.36
C ASP A 71 -17.13 -24.15 2.78
N MET A 72 -16.72 -23.43 3.83
CA MET A 72 -17.03 -23.81 5.21
C MET A 72 -18.46 -23.42 5.59
N GLU A 73 -19.23 -24.35 6.15
CA GLU A 73 -20.60 -24.08 6.62
C GLU A 73 -20.65 -23.00 7.73
N ASN A 74 -19.61 -22.94 8.57
CA ASN A 74 -19.49 -22.00 9.70
C ASN A 74 -18.42 -20.91 9.46
N ARG A 75 -18.20 -20.52 8.20
CA ARG A 75 -17.11 -19.58 7.82
C ARG A 75 -17.07 -18.28 8.63
N ASP A 76 -18.22 -17.69 8.94
CA ASP A 76 -18.27 -16.43 9.70
C ASP A 76 -17.71 -16.60 11.12
N ASP A 77 -18.08 -17.68 11.81
CA ASP A 77 -17.61 -17.94 13.17
C ASP A 77 -16.14 -18.34 13.20
N TYR A 78 -15.70 -19.13 12.21
CA TYR A 78 -14.30 -19.46 12.04
C TYR A 78 -13.44 -18.20 11.79
N CYS A 79 -13.90 -17.31 10.90
CA CYS A 79 -13.19 -16.08 10.59
C CYS A 79 -13.11 -15.16 11.82
N ARG A 80 -14.20 -15.02 12.59
CA ARG A 80 -14.18 -14.23 13.84
C ARG A 80 -13.17 -14.78 14.85
N ALA A 81 -13.18 -16.10 15.05
CA ALA A 81 -12.27 -16.74 16.00
C ALA A 81 -10.80 -16.63 15.59
N LYS A 82 -10.50 -16.70 14.29
CA LYS A 82 -9.13 -16.74 13.77
C LYS A 82 -8.54 -15.38 13.42
N TYR A 83 -9.35 -14.50 12.83
CA TYR A 83 -8.93 -13.22 12.25
C TYR A 83 -9.56 -12.02 12.96
N GLY A 84 -10.49 -12.23 13.92
CA GLY A 84 -11.18 -11.15 14.62
C GLY A 84 -12.28 -10.45 13.81
N LEU A 85 -12.55 -10.91 12.58
CA LEU A 85 -13.52 -10.33 11.65
C LEU A 85 -14.45 -11.40 11.09
N SER A 86 -15.69 -11.06 10.72
CA SER A 86 -16.54 -12.01 10.01
C SER A 86 -16.04 -12.23 8.56
N PHE A 87 -16.46 -13.33 7.93
CA PHE A 87 -16.12 -13.58 6.53
C PHE A 87 -16.65 -12.45 5.64
N LYS A 88 -17.85 -11.95 5.95
CA LYS A 88 -18.46 -10.81 5.23
C LYS A 88 -17.63 -9.54 5.34
N ASP A 89 -17.10 -9.23 6.52
CA ASP A 89 -16.28 -8.03 6.72
C ASP A 89 -14.98 -8.14 5.93
N ILE A 90 -14.34 -9.31 5.94
CA ILE A 90 -13.12 -9.59 5.17
C ILE A 90 -13.39 -9.49 3.67
N ASP A 91 -14.51 -10.06 3.20
CA ASP A 91 -14.91 -10.02 1.79
C ASP A 91 -15.24 -8.60 1.32
N ALA A 92 -15.76 -7.74 2.20
CA ALA A 92 -16.09 -6.35 1.90
C ALA A 92 -14.88 -5.41 1.79
N LEU A 93 -13.68 -5.83 2.22
CA LEU A 93 -12.46 -5.03 2.06
C LEU A 93 -12.02 -5.04 0.59
N ASP A 94 -11.92 -3.89 -0.03
CA ASP A 94 -11.42 -3.74 -1.40
C ASP A 94 -10.26 -2.76 -1.46
N PRO A 95 -9.02 -3.22 -1.18
CA PRO A 95 -7.87 -2.33 -1.11
C PRO A 95 -7.65 -1.48 -2.37
N ARG A 96 -8.12 -1.94 -3.54
CA ARG A 96 -7.95 -1.22 -4.82
C ARG A 96 -8.72 0.09 -4.89
N HIS A 97 -9.86 0.15 -4.21
CA HIS A 97 -10.75 1.31 -4.22
C HIS A 97 -10.82 1.99 -2.85
N ASP A 98 -10.55 1.24 -1.77
CA ASP A 98 -10.61 1.77 -0.42
C ASP A 98 -9.35 2.56 -0.04
N ILE A 99 -8.18 2.33 -0.68
CA ILE A 99 -6.91 2.98 -0.32
C ILE A 99 -6.51 4.03 -1.35
N GLU A 100 -6.25 5.25 -0.88
CA GLU A 100 -5.71 6.36 -1.64
C GLU A 100 -4.33 6.78 -1.11
N TRP A 101 -3.59 7.53 -1.92
CA TRP A 101 -2.28 8.06 -1.55
C TRP A 101 -1.99 9.41 -2.20
N ASP A 102 -1.13 10.17 -1.55
CA ASP A 102 -0.70 11.50 -2.01
C ASP A 102 0.75 11.79 -1.58
N ILE A 103 1.42 12.69 -2.28
CA ILE A 103 2.74 13.20 -1.92
C ILE A 103 2.55 14.60 -1.33
N LYS A 104 2.63 14.72 0.00
CA LYS A 104 2.52 16.00 0.71
C LYS A 104 3.81 16.36 1.40
N SER A 105 4.30 17.59 1.19
CA SER A 105 5.50 18.13 1.85
C SER A 105 6.74 17.23 1.79
N GLY A 106 6.89 16.49 0.69
CA GLY A 106 8.01 15.55 0.52
C GLY A 106 7.90 14.30 1.40
N GLN A 107 6.67 13.87 1.73
CA GLN A 107 6.38 12.56 2.29
C GLN A 107 5.21 11.94 1.53
N VAL A 108 5.23 10.63 1.40
CA VAL A 108 4.10 9.88 0.85
C VAL A 108 3.18 9.52 1.99
N ILE A 109 1.93 9.94 1.85
CA ILE A 109 0.85 9.57 2.75
C ILE A 109 -0.11 8.62 2.04
N PHE A 110 -0.68 7.68 2.77
CA PHE A 110 -1.78 6.86 2.30
C PHE A 110 -2.89 6.83 3.36
N PHE A 111 -4.12 6.71 2.92
CA PHE A 111 -5.31 6.83 3.74
C PHE A 111 -6.46 6.04 3.12
N LEU A 112 -7.50 5.79 3.90
CA LEU A 112 -8.73 5.22 3.35
C LEU A 112 -9.56 6.31 2.67
N ALA A 113 -10.12 5.99 1.50
CA ALA A 113 -11.08 6.83 0.81
C ALA A 113 -12.24 7.19 1.76
N PRO A 114 -12.86 8.39 1.67
CA PRO A 114 -13.91 8.84 2.58
C PRO A 114 -15.05 7.83 2.75
N GLU A 115 -15.44 7.18 1.66
CA GLU A 115 -16.47 6.14 1.62
C GLU A 115 -16.04 4.84 2.29
N ALA A 116 -14.74 4.59 2.47
CA ALA A 116 -14.19 3.38 3.06
C ALA A 116 -13.75 3.58 4.52
N MET A 117 -13.82 4.80 5.07
CA MET A 117 -13.39 5.11 6.43
C MET A 117 -14.09 4.24 7.50
N TYR A 118 -15.35 3.87 7.30
CA TYR A 118 -16.07 3.00 8.24
C TYR A 118 -15.46 1.58 8.32
N LYS A 119 -14.59 1.20 7.38
CA LYS A 119 -13.88 -0.09 7.34
C LYS A 119 -12.51 -0.02 8.00
N GLU A 120 -12.08 1.13 8.53
CA GLU A 120 -10.72 1.33 9.05
C GLU A 120 -10.32 0.29 10.10
N GLU A 121 -11.19 0.03 11.07
CA GLU A 121 -10.95 -0.97 12.10
C GLU A 121 -10.72 -2.36 11.49
N ALA A 122 -11.48 -2.74 10.46
CA ALA A 122 -11.32 -4.01 9.77
C ALA A 122 -10.00 -4.08 8.99
N TYR A 123 -9.60 -2.98 8.33
CA TYR A 123 -8.29 -2.87 7.67
C TYR A 123 -7.14 -3.07 8.67
N PHE A 124 -7.19 -2.38 9.81
CA PHE A 124 -6.16 -2.49 10.84
C PHE A 124 -6.25 -3.74 11.69
N THR A 125 -7.34 -4.49 11.63
CA THR A 125 -7.42 -5.82 12.22
C THR A 125 -6.76 -6.85 11.30
N LEU A 126 -7.08 -6.82 10.01
CA LEU A 126 -6.62 -7.83 9.05
C LEU A 126 -5.20 -7.58 8.53
N PHE A 127 -4.89 -6.33 8.19
CA PHE A 127 -3.68 -5.96 7.45
C PHE A 127 -2.63 -5.25 8.29
N LYS A 128 -2.81 -5.14 9.61
CA LYS A 128 -1.89 -4.44 10.52
C LYS A 128 -0.42 -4.70 10.23
N LYS A 129 -0.05 -5.99 10.22
CA LYS A 129 1.32 -6.43 10.02
C LYS A 129 1.84 -6.07 8.62
N ALA A 130 0.97 -6.15 7.60
CA ALA A 130 1.34 -5.76 6.24
C ALA A 130 1.60 -4.25 6.15
N PHE A 131 0.77 -3.43 6.80
CA PHE A 131 0.98 -1.99 6.88
C PHE A 131 2.23 -1.64 7.69
N GLU A 132 2.47 -2.25 8.85
CA GLU A 132 3.67 -1.99 9.65
C GLU A 132 4.96 -2.33 8.89
N VAL A 133 4.99 -3.47 8.18
CA VAL A 133 6.14 -3.83 7.33
C VAL A 133 6.29 -2.85 6.18
N PHE A 134 5.19 -2.45 5.55
CA PHE A 134 5.20 -1.50 4.45
C PHE A 134 5.74 -0.14 4.90
N THR A 135 5.19 0.47 5.96
CA THR A 135 5.62 1.78 6.46
C THR A 135 7.05 1.76 6.96
N ALA A 136 7.49 0.68 7.62
CA ALA A 136 8.88 0.52 8.03
C ALA A 136 9.85 0.44 6.83
N LYS A 137 9.42 -0.21 5.74
CA LYS A 137 10.23 -0.37 4.52
C LYS A 137 10.26 0.91 3.69
N THR A 138 9.14 1.61 3.55
CA THR A 138 9.01 2.72 2.60
C THR A 138 9.18 4.10 3.24
N GLY A 139 9.00 4.19 4.55
CA GLY A 139 8.87 5.47 5.25
C GLY A 139 7.55 6.19 4.97
N PHE A 140 6.59 5.53 4.31
CA PHE A 140 5.28 6.11 4.02
C PHE A 140 4.44 6.15 5.30
N THR A 141 3.59 7.17 5.40
CA THR A 141 2.78 7.39 6.61
C THR A 141 1.31 7.12 6.34
N TYR A 142 0.68 6.31 7.17
CA TYR A 142 -0.77 6.21 7.17
C TYR A 142 -1.37 7.41 7.91
N MET A 143 -2.41 8.02 7.35
CA MET A 143 -3.21 9.05 8.02
C MET A 143 -4.68 8.63 8.06
N SER A 144 -5.25 8.58 9.27
CA SER A 144 -6.71 8.65 9.42
C SER A 144 -7.16 10.07 9.08
N GLN A 145 -8.13 10.20 8.18
CA GLN A 145 -8.81 11.48 7.94
C GLN A 145 -9.89 11.74 8.98
#